data_AF-A0A7X3LGQ6-F1
#
_entry.id   AF-A0A7X3LGQ6-F1
#
_cell.length_a   1.000
_cell.length_b   1.000
_cell.length_c   1.000
_cell.angle_alpha   90.00
_cell.angle_beta   90.00
_cell.angle_gamma   90.00
#
_symmetry.space_group_name_H-M   'P 1'
#
loop_
_entity.id
_entity.type
_entity.pdbx_description
1 polymer ?
#
loop_
_entity_poly.entity_id
_entity_poly.type
_entity_poly.pdbx_seq_one_letter_code
_entity_poly.pdbx_strand_id
1 'polypeptide(L)'
;MSKVWVLNIFLLAMVVIALIFLIGRKDIKVGSPSEPPPIVKPSIEIVEQGESVYGYTNDGETVSGKSEHVYLTQAVTIYNPHDFPVTVGGVYNEVYDTADTRIDSDEIQIIRTLAPGEVVQMAGNHYLSRLHFREDYGYSKIVTDVSKGFDSETPYTNLETKNLSYHFKNADPGNTFLQIEAIFANHSEQNVDTTKVNFVIYFYDKTGKVIGGNTASSITFQPERIKPGEEKRISFEGALIGRTFSKNIASVKVFAGCGNCRS
;
A
#
# COMPACT_ATOMS: atom_id res chain seq x y z
N MET A 1 8.47 35.73 -84.07
CA MET A 1 9.37 35.36 -82.95
C MET A 1 9.60 33.86 -82.99
N SER A 2 10.86 33.43 -83.02
CA SER A 2 11.27 32.03 -83.25
C SER A 2 10.87 31.12 -82.07
N LYS A 3 10.31 29.94 -82.37
CA LYS A 3 9.90 28.90 -81.39
C LYS A 3 11.02 28.50 -80.42
N VAL A 4 12.28 28.74 -80.79
CA VAL A 4 13.48 28.51 -79.96
C VAL A 4 13.50 29.41 -78.73
N TRP A 5 13.00 30.65 -78.83
CA TRP A 5 13.00 31.60 -77.70
C TRP A 5 12.03 31.20 -76.59
N VAL A 6 10.85 30.69 -76.95
CA VAL A 6 9.85 30.23 -75.97
C VAL A 6 10.35 29.00 -75.21
N LEU A 7 11.01 28.08 -75.91
CA LEU A 7 11.59 26.88 -75.30
C LEU A 7 12.72 27.22 -74.32
N ASN A 8 13.59 28.17 -74.68
CA ASN A 8 14.69 28.60 -73.81
C ASN A 8 14.20 29.32 -72.54
N ILE A 9 13.15 30.14 -72.64
CA ILE A 9 12.54 30.79 -71.47
C ILE A 9 11.91 29.75 -70.53
N PHE A 10 11.24 28.74 -71.09
CA PHE A 10 10.62 27.69 -70.31
C PHE A 10 11.64 26.82 -69.57
N LEU A 11 12.75 26.46 -70.24
CA LEU A 11 13.86 25.73 -69.63
C LEU A 11 14.53 26.55 -68.51
N LEU A 12 14.74 27.85 -68.72
CA LEU A 12 15.31 28.72 -67.70
C LEU A 12 14.41 28.81 -66.46
N ALA A 13 13.09 28.93 -66.65
CA ALA A 13 12.13 28.98 -65.55
C ALA A 13 12.13 27.67 -64.72
N MET A 14 12.19 26.52 -65.38
CA MET A 14 12.27 25.21 -64.72
C MET A 14 13.54 25.06 -63.87
N VAL A 15 14.69 25.53 -64.39
CA VAL A 15 15.96 25.49 -63.65
C VAL A 15 15.95 26.42 -62.44
N VAL A 16 15.36 27.62 -62.57
CA VAL A 16 15.22 28.57 -61.45
C VAL A 16 14.30 28.00 -60.36
N ILE A 17 13.18 27.38 -60.72
CA ILE A 17 12.27 26.75 -59.75
C ILE A 17 12.98 25.58 -59.03
N ALA A 18 13.72 24.75 -59.75
CA ALA A 18 14.49 23.66 -59.16
C ALA A 18 15.58 24.17 -58.19
N LEU A 19 16.28 25.26 -58.54
CA LEU A 19 17.26 25.90 -57.67
C LEU A 19 16.62 26.48 -56.41
N ILE A 20 15.46 27.14 -56.53
CA ILE A 20 14.70 27.64 -55.36
C ILE A 20 14.28 26.48 -54.46
N PHE A 21 13.84 25.36 -55.03
CA PHE A 21 13.46 24.16 -54.26
C PHE A 21 14.65 23.51 -53.55
N LEU A 22 15.82 23.49 -54.20
CA LEU A 22 17.06 22.95 -53.61
C LEU A 22 17.63 23.85 -52.52
N ILE A 23 17.55 25.16 -52.68
CA ILE A 23 17.98 26.14 -51.66
C ILE A 23 17.01 26.14 -50.48
N GLY A 24 15.70 26.13 -50.73
CA GLY A 24 14.66 26.11 -49.69
C GLY A 24 14.62 24.80 -48.87
N ARG A 25 15.17 23.70 -49.38
CA ARG A 25 15.29 22.44 -48.62
C ARG A 25 16.45 22.42 -47.61
N LYS A 26 17.41 23.33 -47.71
CA LYS A 26 18.63 23.29 -46.88
C LYS A 26 18.43 23.78 -45.45
N ASP A 27 17.30 24.42 -45.15
CA ASP A 27 16.99 25.01 -43.84
C ASP A 27 15.72 24.46 -43.17
N ILE A 28 15.19 23.32 -43.63
CA ILE A 28 14.27 22.56 -42.78
C ILE A 28 15.15 21.87 -41.73
N LYS A 29 15.40 22.57 -40.62
CA LYS A 29 15.72 21.92 -39.35
C LYS A 29 14.56 20.97 -39.07
N VAL A 30 14.74 19.71 -39.47
CA VAL A 30 13.97 18.60 -38.94
C VAL A 30 14.19 18.72 -37.43
N GLY A 31 13.19 19.24 -36.72
CA GLY A 31 13.23 19.29 -35.27
C GLY A 31 13.62 17.91 -34.81
N SER A 32 14.73 17.81 -34.06
CA SER A 32 15.11 16.56 -33.42
C SER A 32 13.84 15.96 -32.81
N PRO A 33 13.55 14.66 -33.04
CA PRO A 33 12.42 14.03 -32.38
C PRO A 33 12.55 14.37 -30.90
N SER A 34 11.54 15.09 -30.37
CA SER A 34 11.48 15.41 -28.96
C SER A 34 11.70 14.10 -28.23
N GLU A 35 12.74 14.06 -27.39
CA GLU A 35 13.05 12.88 -26.59
C GLU A 35 11.74 12.38 -25.98
N PRO A 36 11.39 11.09 -26.17
CA PRO A 36 10.13 10.59 -25.65
C PRO A 36 10.07 10.95 -24.17
N PRO A 37 8.93 11.48 -23.68
CA PRO A 37 8.82 11.87 -22.29
C PRO A 37 9.28 10.70 -21.40
N PRO A 38 10.02 10.98 -20.32
CA PRO A 38 10.58 9.92 -19.49
C PRO A 38 9.47 8.95 -19.09
N ILE A 39 9.69 7.66 -19.35
CA ILE A 39 8.76 6.62 -18.92
C ILE A 39 8.76 6.63 -17.39
N VAL A 40 7.72 7.21 -16.80
CA VAL A 40 7.52 7.22 -15.35
C VAL A 40 7.28 5.78 -14.92
N LYS A 41 8.21 5.24 -14.12
CA LYS A 41 8.04 3.93 -13.51
C LYS A 41 6.97 4.06 -12.41
N PRO A 42 5.99 3.14 -12.35
CA PRO A 42 5.01 3.14 -11.28
C PRO A 42 5.73 2.99 -9.93
N SER A 43 5.26 3.72 -8.92
CA SER A 43 5.77 3.68 -7.56
C SER A 43 4.67 4.04 -6.57
N ILE A 44 4.87 3.69 -5.32
CA ILE A 44 4.09 4.19 -4.18
C ILE A 44 5.04 4.83 -3.18
N GLU A 45 4.53 5.76 -2.38
CA GLU A 45 5.27 6.37 -1.28
C GLU A 45 4.83 5.76 0.05
N ILE A 46 5.78 5.46 0.93
CA ILE A 46 5.48 5.08 2.32
C ILE A 46 5.47 6.38 3.13
N VAL A 47 4.28 6.80 3.56
CA VAL A 47 4.09 8.06 4.30
C VAL A 47 4.18 7.89 5.81
N GLU A 48 3.88 6.69 6.30
CA GLU A 48 4.01 6.33 7.72
C GLU A 48 4.37 4.86 7.84
N GLN A 49 5.29 4.54 8.75
CA GLN A 49 5.72 3.17 9.03
C GLN A 49 5.80 2.96 10.55
N GLY A 50 5.10 1.94 11.04
CA GLY A 50 5.23 1.47 12.41
C GLY A 50 6.58 0.76 12.64
N GLU A 51 7.11 0.85 13.85
CA GLU A 51 8.27 0.02 14.19
C GLU A 51 7.90 -1.47 14.14
N SER A 52 8.83 -2.30 13.70
CA SER A 52 8.73 -3.75 13.86
C SER A 52 8.87 -4.07 15.34
N VAL A 53 7.75 -4.35 16.02
CA VAL A 53 7.77 -4.66 17.46
C VAL A 53 7.72 -6.16 17.69
N TYR A 54 8.66 -6.62 18.50
CA TYR A 54 8.78 -8.01 18.93
C TYR A 54 7.87 -8.30 20.10
N GLY A 55 7.30 -9.49 20.09
CA GLY A 55 6.86 -10.12 21.32
C GLY A 55 6.96 -11.63 21.24
N TYR A 56 6.89 -12.21 22.42
CA TYR A 56 6.98 -13.64 22.63
C TYR A 56 5.57 -14.19 22.81
N THR A 57 5.28 -15.35 22.22
CA THR A 57 4.00 -16.03 22.44
C THR A 57 3.77 -16.43 23.89
N ASN A 58 4.84 -16.52 24.70
CA ASN A 58 4.78 -16.88 26.11
C ASN A 58 5.53 -15.85 26.96
N ASP A 59 4.87 -14.78 27.37
CA ASP A 59 5.36 -13.86 28.43
C ASP A 59 5.22 -14.50 29.84
N GLY A 60 5.61 -15.77 29.98
CA GLY A 60 5.27 -16.60 31.14
C GLY A 60 6.46 -17.03 31.99
N GLU A 61 7.46 -17.66 31.39
CA GLU A 61 8.63 -18.16 32.08
C GLU A 61 9.70 -18.34 31.01
N THR A 62 10.90 -17.85 31.27
CA THR A 62 12.12 -18.28 30.60
C THR A 62 12.32 -19.76 30.91
N VAL A 63 11.52 -20.64 30.32
CA VAL A 63 11.72 -22.09 30.40
C VAL A 63 12.89 -22.37 29.48
N SER A 64 14.10 -22.36 30.07
CA SER A 64 15.33 -22.85 29.44
C SER A 64 15.02 -24.05 28.53
N GLY A 65 15.07 -23.85 27.21
CA GLY A 65 14.87 -24.91 26.22
C GLY A 65 13.50 -24.98 25.52
N LYS A 66 12.57 -24.04 25.72
CA LYS A 66 11.36 -23.92 24.88
C LYS A 66 11.49 -22.76 23.89
N SER A 67 11.10 -23.02 22.64
CA SER A 67 11.24 -22.13 21.49
C SER A 67 10.67 -20.73 21.78
N GLU A 68 11.56 -19.74 21.82
CA GLU A 68 11.17 -18.33 21.75
C GLU A 68 10.74 -18.08 20.31
N HIS A 69 9.46 -17.81 20.09
CA HIS A 69 8.98 -17.44 18.77
C HIS A 69 8.87 -15.93 18.68
N VAL A 70 9.48 -15.37 17.65
CA VAL A 70 9.46 -13.95 17.38
C VAL A 70 8.20 -13.63 16.58
N TYR A 71 7.28 -12.89 17.18
CA TYR A 71 6.19 -12.25 16.44
C TYR A 71 6.58 -10.83 16.10
N LEU A 72 6.30 -10.43 14.87
CA LEU A 72 6.55 -9.08 14.40
C LEU A 72 5.25 -8.49 13.90
N THR A 73 4.87 -7.33 14.44
CA THR A 73 3.79 -6.51 13.89
C THR A 73 4.36 -5.39 13.03
N GLN A 74 3.71 -5.12 11.91
CA GLN A 74 4.09 -4.05 11.00
C GLN A 74 2.83 -3.32 10.53
N ALA A 75 2.91 -1.99 10.47
CA ALA A 75 1.89 -1.14 9.88
C ALA A 75 2.58 -0.17 8.90
N VAL A 76 1.98 0.03 7.74
CA VAL A 76 2.47 0.94 6.71
C VAL A 76 1.31 1.68 6.05
N THR A 77 1.42 3.00 5.98
CA THR A 77 0.53 3.83 5.17
C THR A 77 1.22 4.12 3.86
N ILE A 78 0.57 3.79 2.75
CA ILE A 78 1.08 4.01 1.39
C ILE A 78 0.24 5.05 0.66
N TYR A 79 0.87 5.77 -0.26
CA TYR A 79 0.28 6.82 -1.08
C TYR A 79 0.61 6.60 -2.55
N ASN A 80 -0.37 6.84 -3.43
CA ASN A 80 -0.14 6.91 -4.88
C ASN A 80 0.13 8.37 -5.30
N PRO A 81 1.40 8.78 -5.53
CA PRO A 81 1.74 10.15 -5.94
C PRO A 81 1.45 10.44 -7.42
N HIS A 82 1.07 9.42 -8.19
CA HIS A 82 0.87 9.54 -9.63
C HIS A 82 -0.52 10.07 -9.97
N ASP A 83 -0.64 10.66 -11.16
CA ASP A 83 -1.90 11.08 -11.77
C ASP A 83 -2.63 9.91 -12.47
N PHE A 84 -2.07 8.70 -12.41
CA PHE A 84 -2.66 7.47 -12.95
C PHE A 84 -2.79 6.38 -11.87
N PRO A 85 -3.69 5.39 -12.05
CA PRO A 85 -3.83 4.29 -11.11
C PRO A 85 -2.58 3.39 -11.02
N VAL A 86 -2.22 2.99 -9.80
CA VAL A 86 -1.08 2.09 -9.54
C VAL A 86 -1.59 0.82 -8.87
N THR A 87 -1.23 -0.34 -9.42
CA THR A 87 -1.56 -1.64 -8.81
C THR A 87 -0.43 -2.08 -7.89
N VAL A 88 -0.75 -2.23 -6.61
CA VAL A 88 0.14 -2.81 -5.59
C VAL A 88 -0.06 -4.32 -5.62
N GLY A 89 0.89 -5.03 -6.21
CA GLY A 89 0.90 -6.49 -6.31
C GLY A 89 1.27 -7.18 -4.99
N GLY A 90 1.96 -6.47 -4.10
CA GLY A 90 2.27 -6.93 -2.76
C GLY A 90 3.05 -5.89 -1.97
N VAL A 91 2.88 -5.92 -0.65
CA VAL A 91 3.74 -5.21 0.30
C VAL A 91 4.30 -6.24 1.25
N TYR A 92 5.63 -6.35 1.27
CA TYR A 92 6.35 -7.37 2.00
C TYR A 92 7.18 -6.75 3.10
N ASN A 93 7.24 -7.44 4.23
CA ASN A 93 8.23 -7.19 5.25
C ASN A 93 9.36 -8.21 5.11
N GLU A 94 10.45 -7.81 4.47
CA GLU A 94 11.64 -8.65 4.39
C GLU A 94 12.43 -8.51 5.68
N VAL A 95 12.79 -9.65 6.28
CA VAL A 95 13.51 -9.71 7.55
C VAL A 95 14.92 -10.22 7.32
N TYR A 96 15.88 -9.53 7.94
CA TYR A 96 17.31 -9.77 7.82
C TYR A 96 17.92 -10.08 9.17
N ASP A 97 18.90 -10.99 9.16
CA ASP A 97 19.71 -11.26 10.34
C ASP A 97 20.80 -10.20 10.56
N THR A 98 21.55 -10.32 11.65
CA THR A 98 22.67 -9.41 11.97
C THR A 98 23.85 -9.50 10.99
N ALA A 99 23.87 -10.52 10.12
CA ALA A 99 24.85 -10.69 9.05
C ALA A 99 24.33 -10.19 7.68
N ASP A 100 23.21 -9.45 7.65
CA ASP A 100 22.58 -8.90 6.44
C ASP A 100 22.05 -9.98 5.45
N THR A 101 21.74 -11.18 5.95
CA THR A 101 21.15 -12.25 5.15
C THR A 101 19.62 -12.22 5.29
N ARG A 102 18.90 -12.20 4.16
CA ARG A 102 17.43 -12.31 4.17
C ARG A 102 17.02 -13.70 4.64
N ILE A 103 16.34 -13.74 5.77
CA ILE A 103 15.93 -14.98 6.45
C ILE A 103 14.46 -15.33 6.23
N ASP A 104 13.61 -14.31 6.11
CA ASP A 104 12.18 -14.45 5.90
C ASP A 104 11.60 -13.26 5.12
N SER A 105 10.40 -13.45 4.57
CA SER A 105 9.63 -12.41 3.89
C SER A 105 8.16 -12.72 4.07
N ASP A 106 7.42 -11.80 4.68
CA ASP A 106 5.99 -11.97 4.89
C ASP A 106 5.17 -10.84 4.28
N GLU A 107 3.94 -11.15 3.91
CA GLU A 107 3.05 -10.22 3.24
C GLU A 107 2.24 -9.39 4.27
N ILE A 108 2.31 -8.07 4.17
CA ILE A 108 1.53 -7.09 4.98
C ILE A 108 0.13 -6.85 4.34
N GLN A 109 -0.21 -7.70 3.37
CA GLN A 109 -1.26 -7.70 2.36
C GLN A 109 -2.38 -6.62 2.37
N ILE A 110 -2.52 -5.93 1.23
CA ILE A 110 -3.72 -5.91 0.36
C ILE A 110 -3.23 -5.77 -1.10
N ILE A 111 -3.54 -6.73 -1.98
CA ILE A 111 -3.38 -6.55 -3.44
C ILE A 111 -4.51 -5.63 -3.91
N ARG A 112 -4.16 -4.43 -4.40
CA ARG A 112 -5.18 -3.48 -4.87
C ARG A 112 -4.63 -2.45 -5.84
N THR A 113 -5.53 -1.91 -6.65
CA THR A 113 -5.27 -0.70 -7.44
C THR A 113 -5.60 0.53 -6.60
N LEU A 114 -4.67 1.48 -6.57
CA LEU A 114 -4.83 2.78 -5.93
C LEU A 114 -5.20 3.82 -6.96
N ALA A 115 -6.26 4.59 -6.71
CA ALA A 115 -6.58 5.76 -7.51
C ALA A 115 -5.48 6.84 -7.36
N PRO A 116 -5.37 7.78 -8.31
CA PRO A 116 -4.49 8.95 -8.16
C PRO A 116 -4.72 9.67 -6.83
N GLY A 117 -3.66 9.90 -6.07
CA GLY A 117 -3.72 10.59 -4.78
C GLY A 117 -4.30 9.77 -3.62
N GLU A 118 -4.62 8.49 -3.82
CA GLU A 118 -5.21 7.64 -2.78
C GLU A 118 -4.17 7.26 -1.70
N VAL A 119 -4.62 7.29 -0.44
CA VAL A 119 -3.84 6.87 0.74
C VAL A 119 -4.49 5.63 1.35
N VAL A 120 -3.68 4.62 1.64
CA VAL A 120 -4.16 3.33 2.18
C VAL A 120 -3.33 2.88 3.36
N GLN A 121 -4.02 2.46 4.41
CA GLN A 121 -3.43 1.83 5.58
C GLN A 121 -3.38 0.31 5.38
N MET A 122 -2.21 -0.26 5.59
CA MET A 122 -1.97 -1.70 5.62
C MET A 122 -1.31 -2.08 6.95
N ALA A 123 -1.58 -3.29 7.41
CA ALA A 123 -0.92 -3.85 8.58
C ALA A 123 -0.87 -5.37 8.50
N GLY A 124 0.05 -5.96 9.23
CA GLY A 124 0.21 -7.40 9.29
C GLY A 124 0.94 -7.80 10.56
N ASN A 125 0.72 -9.04 10.97
CA ASN A 125 1.52 -9.66 12.01
C ASN A 125 2.05 -10.99 11.49
N HIS A 126 3.36 -11.12 11.58
CA HIS A 126 4.09 -12.27 11.11
C HIS A 126 4.60 -13.10 12.26
N TYR A 127 4.55 -14.41 12.07
CA TYR A 127 5.21 -15.39 12.92
C TYR A 127 6.53 -15.82 12.28
N LEU A 128 7.64 -15.39 12.85
CA LEU A 128 8.97 -15.68 12.32
C LEU A 128 9.44 -17.05 12.79
N SER A 129 8.97 -18.09 12.10
CA SER A 129 9.30 -19.50 12.43
C SER A 129 10.79 -19.85 12.34
N ARG A 130 11.58 -19.07 11.61
CA ARG A 130 13.03 -19.29 11.40
C ARG A 130 13.91 -18.52 12.38
N LEU A 131 13.37 -17.51 13.07
CA LEU A 131 14.09 -16.80 14.12
C LEU A 131 13.81 -17.45 15.46
N HIS A 132 14.89 -17.77 16.15
CA HIS A 132 14.82 -18.43 17.45
C HIS A 132 15.14 -17.46 18.58
N PHE A 133 15.87 -16.37 18.31
CA PHE A 133 16.29 -15.37 19.30
C PHE A 133 16.25 -13.94 18.74
N ARG A 134 16.13 -12.94 19.63
CA ARG A 134 16.15 -11.52 19.25
C ARG A 134 17.51 -11.09 18.72
N GLU A 135 18.58 -11.71 19.21
CA GLU A 135 19.97 -11.46 18.85
C GLU A 135 20.27 -11.85 17.39
N ASP A 136 19.49 -12.78 16.83
CA ASP A 136 19.60 -13.18 15.43
C ASP A 136 18.95 -12.14 14.50
N TYR A 137 18.02 -11.33 15.00
CA TYR A 137 17.37 -10.29 14.21
C TYR A 137 18.29 -9.09 14.01
N GLY A 138 18.53 -8.72 12.75
CA GLY A 138 19.23 -7.49 12.38
C GLY A 138 18.25 -6.33 12.19
N TYR A 139 17.49 -6.38 11.10
CA TYR A 139 16.54 -5.34 10.73
C TYR A 139 15.45 -5.88 9.78
N SER A 140 14.45 -5.06 9.49
CA SER A 140 13.39 -5.34 8.55
C SER A 140 13.26 -4.20 7.55
N LYS A 141 12.83 -4.55 6.33
CA LYS A 141 12.66 -3.60 5.24
C LYS A 141 11.34 -3.86 4.53
N ILE A 142 10.61 -2.77 4.31
CA ILE A 142 9.41 -2.81 3.48
C ILE A 142 9.81 -2.84 2.02
N VAL A 143 9.30 -3.82 1.29
CA VAL A 143 9.46 -3.95 -0.15
C VAL A 143 8.09 -3.99 -0.80
N THR A 144 7.96 -3.31 -1.94
CA THR A 144 6.68 -3.13 -2.62
C THR A 144 6.80 -3.64 -4.04
N ASP A 145 5.87 -4.49 -4.46
CA ASP A 145 5.70 -4.85 -5.86
C ASP A 145 4.61 -3.97 -6.47
N VAL A 146 4.96 -3.18 -7.47
CA VAL A 146 4.10 -2.15 -8.05
C VAL A 146 4.15 -2.19 -9.56
N SER A 147 2.98 -2.12 -10.17
CA SER A 147 2.81 -2.07 -11.61
C SER A 147 1.83 -0.96 -12.00
N LYS A 148 1.87 -0.55 -13.27
CA LYS A 148 0.91 0.40 -13.79
C LYS A 148 -0.46 -0.29 -13.82
N GLY A 149 -1.46 0.30 -13.16
CA GLY A 149 -2.82 -0.20 -13.21
C GLY A 149 -3.44 0.12 -14.57
N PHE A 150 -4.15 -0.85 -15.15
CA PHE A 150 -4.77 -0.68 -16.47
C PHE A 150 -6.25 -0.29 -16.39
N ASP A 151 -6.91 -0.60 -15.27
CA ASP A 151 -8.26 -0.16 -14.93
C ASP A 151 -8.32 0.16 -13.44
N SER A 152 -8.96 1.28 -13.05
CA SER A 152 -9.36 1.42 -11.66
C SER A 152 -10.52 0.45 -11.44
N GLU A 153 -10.28 -0.63 -10.71
CA GLU A 153 -11.39 -1.30 -10.01
C GLU A 153 -12.16 -0.25 -9.21
N THR A 154 -13.45 -0.50 -8.92
CA THR A 154 -14.28 0.38 -8.10
C THR A 154 -13.44 0.85 -6.90
N PRO A 155 -13.29 2.17 -6.71
CA PRO A 155 -12.43 2.65 -5.64
C PRO A 155 -12.90 2.04 -4.32
N TYR A 156 -11.95 1.64 -3.49
CA TYR A 156 -12.27 1.10 -2.20
C TYR A 156 -12.82 2.23 -1.34
N THR A 157 -13.92 1.98 -0.64
CA THR A 157 -14.42 2.94 0.33
C THR A 157 -13.71 2.72 1.66
N ASN A 158 -13.01 3.75 2.13
CA ASN A 158 -12.58 3.82 3.51
C ASN A 158 -13.77 4.23 4.39
N LEU A 159 -14.10 3.38 5.36
CA LEU A 159 -15.11 3.66 6.37
C LEU A 159 -14.46 4.39 7.54
N GLU A 160 -15.13 5.43 8.03
CA GLU A 160 -14.67 6.18 9.20
C GLU A 160 -15.09 5.45 10.48
N THR A 161 -14.20 5.44 11.47
CA THR A 161 -14.43 4.85 12.79
C THR A 161 -14.83 5.92 13.79
N LYS A 162 -15.96 5.73 14.49
CA LYS A 162 -16.47 6.59 15.56
C LYS A 162 -16.69 5.79 16.84
N ASN A 163 -16.69 6.49 17.99
CA ASN A 163 -16.93 5.90 19.32
C ASN A 163 -16.08 4.64 19.58
N LEU A 164 -14.82 4.69 19.15
CA LEU A 164 -13.87 3.62 19.32
C LEU A 164 -13.57 3.42 20.81
N SER A 165 -13.88 2.25 21.33
CA SER A 165 -13.40 1.76 22.61
C SER A 165 -12.59 0.49 22.39
N TYR A 166 -11.56 0.30 23.20
CA TYR A 166 -10.78 -0.92 23.19
C TYR A 166 -10.32 -1.26 24.60
N HIS A 167 -10.21 -2.55 24.88
CA HIS A 167 -9.69 -3.03 26.15
C HIS A 167 -9.01 -4.38 25.97
N PHE A 168 -8.09 -4.66 26.88
CA PHE A 168 -7.32 -5.89 26.89
C PHE A 168 -8.03 -6.93 27.76
N LYS A 169 -8.33 -8.10 27.19
CA LYS A 169 -8.85 -9.26 27.92
C LYS A 169 -7.76 -10.32 28.02
N ASN A 170 -7.52 -10.84 29.23
CA ASN A 170 -6.71 -12.04 29.40
C ASN A 170 -7.65 -13.24 29.28
N ALA A 171 -7.55 -14.02 28.20
CA ALA A 171 -8.30 -15.28 28.15
C ALA A 171 -7.60 -16.37 28.95
N ASP A 172 -6.24 -16.37 28.94
CA ASP A 172 -5.39 -17.35 29.64
C ASP A 172 -4.07 -16.71 30.15
N PRO A 173 -3.35 -17.35 31.09
CA PRO A 173 -1.98 -16.95 31.44
C PRO A 173 -1.06 -17.04 30.20
N GLY A 174 -0.67 -15.90 29.65
CA GLY A 174 0.22 -15.79 28.47
C GLY A 174 -0.46 -15.19 27.23
N ASN A 175 -1.79 -15.25 27.13
CA ASN A 175 -2.53 -14.75 25.97
C ASN A 175 -3.43 -13.57 26.32
N THR A 176 -3.12 -12.40 25.77
CA THR A 176 -3.94 -11.18 25.84
C THR A 176 -4.62 -10.95 24.49
N PHE A 177 -5.92 -10.70 24.52
CA PHE A 177 -6.73 -10.35 23.35
C PHE A 177 -7.07 -8.86 23.41
N LEU A 178 -7.03 -8.22 22.25
CA LEU A 178 -7.58 -6.88 22.06
C LEU A 178 -9.06 -7.03 21.72
N GLN A 179 -9.95 -6.61 22.60
CA GLN A 179 -11.34 -6.40 22.19
C GLN A 179 -11.49 -4.95 21.73
N ILE A 180 -12.03 -4.77 20.54
CA ILE A 180 -12.37 -3.46 19.97
C ILE A 180 -13.86 -3.39 19.73
N GLU A 181 -14.47 -2.29 20.14
CA GLU A 181 -15.83 -1.91 19.78
C GLU A 181 -15.80 -0.54 19.11
N ALA A 182 -16.47 -0.42 17.96
CA ALA A 182 -16.54 0.84 17.24
C ALA A 182 -17.82 0.94 16.40
N ILE A 183 -18.15 2.16 15.99
CA ILE A 183 -19.16 2.45 14.98
C ILE A 183 -18.44 2.78 13.68
N PHE A 184 -18.75 2.06 12.61
CA PHE A 184 -18.22 2.34 11.28
C PHE A 184 -19.27 3.07 10.46
N ALA A 185 -18.87 4.21 9.90
CA ALA A 185 -19.73 5.08 9.11
C ALA A 185 -19.24 5.13 7.66
N ASN A 186 -20.17 4.92 6.71
CA ASN A 186 -19.88 5.12 5.29
C ASN A 186 -20.32 6.51 4.86
N HIS A 187 -19.37 7.43 4.73
CA HIS A 187 -19.61 8.81 4.27
C HIS A 187 -19.43 8.99 2.76
N SER A 188 -19.08 7.92 2.04
CA SER A 188 -18.95 7.96 0.59
C SER A 188 -20.30 7.68 -0.09
N GLU A 189 -20.39 8.01 -1.37
CA GLU A 189 -21.51 7.61 -2.24
C GLU A 189 -21.39 6.15 -2.70
N GLN A 190 -20.27 5.49 -2.41
CA GLN A 190 -20.02 4.12 -2.82
C GLN A 190 -20.68 3.13 -1.87
N ASN A 191 -21.40 2.17 -2.45
CA ASN A 191 -22.00 1.10 -1.69
C ASN A 191 -20.93 0.06 -1.32
N VAL A 192 -20.73 -0.16 -0.02
CA VAL A 192 -19.91 -1.27 0.48
C VAL A 192 -20.83 -2.47 0.57
N ASP A 193 -21.13 -3.07 -0.59
CA ASP A 193 -21.85 -4.34 -0.72
C ASP A 193 -20.85 -5.46 -0.97
N THR A 194 -20.55 -6.25 0.06
CA THR A 194 -19.36 -7.10 0.05
C THR A 194 -19.69 -8.50 0.56
N THR A 195 -18.83 -9.45 0.23
CA THR A 195 -18.78 -10.72 0.95
C THR A 195 -17.97 -10.60 2.25
N LYS A 196 -17.13 -9.56 2.39
CA LYS A 196 -16.25 -9.33 3.54
C LYS A 196 -15.76 -7.88 3.62
N VAL A 197 -16.00 -7.22 4.76
CA VAL A 197 -15.32 -5.95 5.13
C VAL A 197 -13.96 -6.29 5.73
N ASN A 198 -12.90 -5.65 5.24
CA ASN A 198 -11.55 -5.77 5.76
C ASN A 198 -11.29 -4.68 6.79
N PHE A 199 -10.58 -5.04 7.86
CA PHE A 199 -10.25 -4.12 8.94
C PHE A 199 -8.75 -4.13 9.18
N VAL A 200 -8.18 -2.94 9.27
CA VAL A 200 -6.78 -2.67 9.55
C VAL A 200 -6.73 -1.87 10.84
N ILE A 201 -6.03 -2.39 11.83
CA ILE A 201 -5.91 -1.79 13.16
C ILE A 201 -4.50 -1.27 13.31
N TYR A 202 -4.35 -0.01 13.68
CA TYR A 202 -3.06 0.60 14.00
C TYR A 202 -2.94 0.78 15.50
N PHE A 203 -1.76 0.49 16.03
CA PHE A 203 -1.42 0.68 17.43
C PHE A 203 -0.51 1.89 17.58
N TYR A 204 -0.82 2.74 18.55
CA TYR A 204 -0.07 3.97 18.80
C TYR A 204 0.42 3.99 20.25
N ASP A 205 1.65 4.48 20.44
CA ASP A 205 2.19 4.73 21.76
C ASP A 205 1.67 6.05 22.37
N LYS A 206 2.13 6.35 23.58
CA LYS A 206 1.76 7.59 24.31
C LYS A 206 2.20 8.88 23.63
N THR A 207 3.14 8.80 22.68
CA THR A 207 3.64 9.95 21.90
C THR A 207 2.82 10.17 20.63
N GLY A 208 1.92 9.24 20.30
CA GLY A 208 1.16 9.24 19.07
C GLY A 208 1.91 8.64 17.88
N LYS A 209 3.02 7.92 18.13
CA LYS A 209 3.77 7.21 17.09
C LYS A 209 3.13 5.85 16.82
N VAL A 210 3.02 5.45 15.55
CA VAL A 210 2.61 4.08 15.17
C VAL A 210 3.69 3.08 15.59
N ILE A 211 3.29 2.05 16.32
CA ILE A 211 4.17 0.99 16.85
C ILE A 211 3.80 -0.39 16.31
N GLY A 212 2.91 -0.46 15.33
CA GLY A 212 2.47 -1.70 14.70
C GLY A 212 1.01 -1.64 14.28
N GLY A 213 0.52 -2.76 13.80
CA GLY A 213 -0.88 -2.94 13.47
C GLY A 213 -1.23 -4.41 13.21
N ASN A 214 -2.52 -4.67 13.06
CA ASN A 214 -3.05 -6.00 12.82
C ASN A 214 -4.19 -5.94 11.80
N THR A 215 -4.37 -6.99 11.02
CA THR A 215 -5.59 -7.22 10.24
C THR A 215 -6.55 -8.08 11.03
N ALA A 216 -7.79 -7.63 11.18
CA ALA A 216 -8.77 -8.43 11.91
C ALA A 216 -9.26 -9.59 11.02
N SER A 217 -8.56 -10.72 11.07
CA SER A 217 -8.95 -11.96 10.36
C SER A 217 -10.02 -12.75 11.11
N SER A 218 -10.07 -12.63 12.45
CA SER A 218 -11.02 -13.29 13.35
C SER A 218 -12.02 -12.29 13.94
N ILE A 219 -13.03 -11.90 13.15
CA ILE A 219 -14.08 -11.01 13.62
C ILE A 219 -15.30 -11.83 13.99
N THR A 220 -15.75 -11.71 15.24
CA THR A 220 -16.93 -12.41 15.78
C THR A 220 -18.22 -12.06 15.03
N PHE A 221 -18.30 -10.86 14.44
CA PHE A 221 -19.43 -10.44 13.61
C PHE A 221 -18.99 -9.48 12.50
N GLN A 222 -18.87 -9.97 11.26
CA GLN A 222 -18.58 -9.13 10.09
C GLN A 222 -19.90 -8.73 9.44
N PRO A 223 -20.27 -7.44 9.41
CA PRO A 223 -21.40 -7.03 8.59
C PRO A 223 -21.04 -7.21 7.12
N GLU A 224 -21.91 -7.87 6.37
CA GLU A 224 -21.72 -8.09 4.93
C GLU A 224 -21.89 -6.79 4.11
N ARG A 225 -22.59 -5.79 4.67
CA ARG A 225 -22.90 -4.53 3.97
C ARG A 225 -22.89 -3.32 4.89
N ILE A 226 -22.40 -2.17 4.42
CA ILE A 226 -22.56 -0.84 5.04
C ILE A 226 -22.87 0.18 3.93
N LYS A 227 -24.15 0.56 3.78
CA LYS A 227 -24.57 1.45 2.69
C LYS A 227 -24.11 2.90 2.91
N PRO A 228 -24.11 3.74 1.87
CA PRO A 228 -23.91 5.19 2.02
C PRO A 228 -24.83 5.78 3.10
N GLY A 229 -24.24 6.51 4.04
CA GLY A 229 -24.95 7.12 5.18
C GLY A 229 -25.32 6.17 6.31
N GLU A 230 -25.05 4.86 6.21
CA GLU A 230 -25.27 3.93 7.32
C GLU A 230 -24.13 3.99 8.33
N GLU A 231 -24.49 3.77 9.59
CA GLU A 231 -23.58 3.53 10.70
C GLU A 231 -23.83 2.14 11.28
N LYS A 232 -22.77 1.35 11.47
CA LYS A 232 -22.87 0.02 12.10
C LYS A 232 -21.92 -0.11 13.28
N ARG A 233 -22.47 -0.51 14.43
CA ARG A 233 -21.66 -0.92 15.58
C ARG A 233 -21.10 -2.32 15.35
N ILE A 234 -19.80 -2.48 15.49
CA ILE A 234 -19.09 -3.75 15.32
C ILE A 234 -18.21 -3.97 16.55
N SER A 235 -18.14 -5.21 17.01
CA SER A 235 -17.18 -5.69 17.99
C SER A 235 -16.33 -6.78 17.37
N PHE A 236 -15.02 -6.74 17.57
CA PHE A 236 -14.14 -7.81 17.14
C PHE A 236 -12.99 -8.03 18.13
N GLU A 237 -12.40 -9.22 18.07
CA GLU A 237 -11.26 -9.61 18.90
C GLU A 237 -10.03 -9.75 18.01
N GLY A 238 -9.01 -8.94 18.26
CA GLY A 238 -7.70 -9.03 17.64
C GLY A 238 -6.74 -9.81 18.54
N ALA A 239 -5.96 -10.71 17.95
CA ALA A 239 -4.81 -11.28 18.63
C ALA A 239 -3.76 -10.18 18.91
N LEU A 240 -3.08 -10.24 20.06
CA LEU A 240 -1.96 -9.34 20.38
C LEU A 240 -0.67 -10.12 20.58
N ILE A 241 0.43 -9.42 20.32
CA ILE A 241 1.80 -9.93 20.43
C ILE A 241 2.29 -9.79 21.88
N GLY A 242 1.79 -10.64 22.77
CA GLY A 242 2.26 -10.70 24.16
C GLY A 242 1.88 -9.51 25.06
N ARG A 243 2.17 -9.64 26.35
CA ARG A 243 1.81 -8.64 27.38
C ARG A 243 2.71 -7.41 27.33
N THR A 244 3.99 -7.60 26.98
CA THR A 244 4.96 -6.50 26.91
C THR A 244 4.58 -5.49 25.83
N PHE A 245 4.22 -5.94 24.63
CA PHE A 245 3.71 -5.06 23.57
C PHE A 245 2.42 -4.36 23.99
N SER A 246 1.47 -5.12 24.55
CA SER A 246 0.16 -4.61 24.98
C SER A 246 0.28 -3.42 25.94
N LYS A 247 1.29 -3.41 26.82
CA LYS A 247 1.55 -2.30 27.77
C LYS A 247 2.01 -1.01 27.09
N ASN A 248 2.56 -1.09 25.87
CA ASN A 248 3.04 0.09 25.13
C ASN A 248 1.93 0.75 24.29
N ILE A 249 0.82 0.05 24.07
CA ILE A 249 -0.32 0.58 23.32
C ILE A 249 -1.07 1.59 24.20
N ALA A 250 -1.07 2.86 23.79
CA ALA A 250 -1.80 3.93 24.47
C ALA A 250 -3.10 4.30 23.74
N SER A 251 -3.17 4.05 22.43
CA SER A 251 -4.39 4.19 21.64
C SER A 251 -4.36 3.26 20.44
N VAL A 252 -5.55 2.99 19.88
CA VAL A 252 -5.69 2.27 18.61
C VAL A 252 -6.46 3.15 17.64
N LYS A 253 -6.21 2.98 16.34
CA LYS A 253 -7.12 3.45 15.29
C LYS A 253 -7.52 2.26 14.46
N VAL A 254 -8.78 2.25 14.02
CA VAL A 254 -9.27 1.23 13.11
C VAL A 254 -9.62 1.91 11.80
N PHE A 255 -9.19 1.29 10.73
CA PHE A 255 -9.59 1.60 9.37
C PHE A 255 -10.34 0.40 8.85
N ALA A 256 -11.47 0.64 8.19
CA ALA A 256 -12.19 -0.43 7.51
C ALA A 256 -12.30 -0.08 6.03
N GLY A 257 -12.11 -1.09 5.20
CA GLY A 257 -12.15 -0.98 3.76
C GLY A 257 -12.89 -2.16 3.17
N CYS A 258 -13.43 -1.98 1.99
CA CYS A 258 -14.01 -3.08 1.25
C CYS A 258 -12.93 -4.08 0.82
N GLY A 259 -13.13 -5.39 0.97
CA GLY A 259 -12.14 -6.37 0.50
C GLY A 259 -12.27 -6.76 -0.96
N ASN A 260 -13.48 -6.63 -1.52
CA ASN A 260 -13.84 -6.99 -2.90
C ASN A 260 -15.11 -6.23 -3.30
N CYS A 261 -15.00 -4.94 -3.61
CA CYS A 261 -16.15 -4.14 -4.06
C CYS A 261 -16.28 -4.25 -5.56
N ARG A 262 -17.26 -5.03 -6.01
CA ARG A 262 -17.65 -5.06 -7.42
C ARG A 262 -18.58 -3.89 -7.69
N SER A 263 -18.26 -3.09 -8.70
CA SER A 263 -19.15 -2.10 -9.33
C SER A 263 -20.34 -2.79 -9.98
#